data_AF-A0A4S2EW93-F1
#
_entry.id   AF-A0A4S2EW93-F1
#
_cell.length_a   1.000
_cell.length_b   1.000
_cell.length_c   1.000
_cell.angle_alpha   90.00
_cell.angle_beta   90.00
_cell.angle_gamma   90.00
#
_symmetry.space_group_name_H-M   'P 1'
#
loop_
_entity.id
_entity.type
_entity.pdbx_description
1 polymer ?
#
loop_
_entity_poly.entity_id
_entity_poly.type
_entity_poly.pdbx_seq_one_letter_code
_entity_poly.pdbx_strand_id
1 'polypeptide(L)'
;MPNVLSVGEEKVEIVEDFDPNPKRDGWVKKNVRVRNTGNVPCYVRALAVPSTSQVDCSFSWGTSGWGAPDADGYRTCRAPIAPGEVSPPLLSGLYLDAPSAPRDLQVLIYVESVQSSGFPNAQAAFAALRGEEES
;
A
#
# COMPACT_ATOMS: atom_id res chain seq x y z
N MET A 1 -2.49 -42.71 0.98
CA MET A 1 -2.02 -41.31 0.87
C MET A 1 -1.75 -40.81 2.27
N PRO A 2 -0.58 -40.20 2.56
CA PRO A 2 -0.34 -39.61 3.88
C PRO A 2 -1.28 -38.41 4.09
N ASN A 3 -1.82 -38.28 5.29
CA ASN A 3 -2.57 -37.12 5.72
C ASN A 3 -1.57 -36.00 6.04
N VAL A 4 -1.43 -35.02 5.14
CA VAL A 4 -0.44 -33.94 5.25
C VAL A 4 -1.17 -32.61 5.42
N LEU A 5 -0.83 -31.87 6.48
CA LEU A 5 -1.27 -30.50 6.69
C LEU A 5 -0.44 -29.54 5.83
N SER A 6 -1.11 -28.61 5.15
CA SER A 6 -0.50 -27.44 4.51
C SER A 6 -1.02 -26.16 5.15
N VAL A 7 -0.15 -25.17 5.35
CA VAL A 7 -0.48 -23.88 5.97
C VAL A 7 -0.39 -22.77 4.93
N GLY A 8 -1.43 -21.93 4.86
CA GLY A 8 -1.41 -20.67 4.14
C GLY A 8 -1.18 -19.51 5.11
N GLU A 9 -0.28 -18.60 4.75
CA GLU A 9 0.08 -17.41 5.52
C GLU A 9 0.20 -16.23 4.56
N GLU A 10 -0.61 -15.20 4.78
CA GLU A 10 -0.43 -13.89 4.17
C GLU A 10 0.57 -13.06 4.99
N LYS A 11 1.55 -12.47 4.30
CA LYS A 11 2.52 -11.56 4.91
C LYS A 11 2.99 -10.58 3.87
N VAL A 12 3.09 -9.30 4.24
CA VAL A 12 3.48 -8.24 3.31
C VAL A 12 4.56 -7.34 3.90
N GLU A 13 5.35 -6.76 3.01
CA GLU A 13 6.39 -5.77 3.35
C GLU A 13 6.27 -4.56 2.43
N ILE A 14 6.48 -3.37 2.98
CA ILE A 14 6.62 -2.15 2.20
C ILE A 14 8.03 -2.13 1.61
N VAL A 15 8.12 -1.84 0.32
CA VAL A 15 9.40 -1.69 -0.39
C VAL A 15 9.45 -0.33 -1.06
N GLU A 16 10.59 0.34 -0.94
CA GLU A 16 10.77 1.69 -1.43
C GLU A 16 12.03 1.79 -2.29
N ASP A 17 11.90 2.47 -3.43
CA ASP A 17 13.02 2.98 -4.21
C ASP A 17 12.95 4.52 -4.20
N PHE A 18 13.93 5.15 -3.57
CA PHE A 18 13.96 6.59 -3.32
C PHE A 18 15.30 7.22 -3.71
N ASP A 19 15.30 8.53 -3.91
CA ASP A 19 16.52 9.30 -4.06
C ASP A 19 17.08 9.66 -2.67
N PRO A 20 18.29 9.18 -2.28
CA PRO A 20 18.88 9.54 -0.99
C PRO A 20 19.33 11.01 -0.93
N ASN A 21 19.43 11.71 -2.06
CA ASN A 21 19.84 13.11 -2.15
C ASN A 21 18.82 13.95 -2.95
N PRO A 22 17.55 14.02 -2.49
CA PRO A 22 16.52 14.68 -3.27
C PRO A 22 16.76 16.18 -3.37
N LYS A 23 16.40 16.76 -4.53
CA LYS A 23 16.30 18.22 -4.65
C LYS A 23 15.16 18.71 -3.76
N ARG A 24 15.40 19.81 -3.04
CA ARG A 24 14.50 20.30 -1.97
C ARG A 24 13.34 21.14 -2.48
N ASP A 25 13.39 21.47 -3.76
CA ASP A 25 12.41 22.25 -4.49
C ASP A 25 11.77 21.36 -5.57
N GLY A 26 10.51 21.01 -5.34
CA GLY A 26 9.70 20.29 -6.32
C GLY A 26 9.62 18.78 -6.07
N TRP A 27 9.93 18.01 -7.12
CA TRP A 27 9.65 16.58 -7.17
C TRP A 27 10.67 15.74 -6.39
N VAL A 28 10.16 14.91 -5.48
CA VAL A 28 10.95 13.93 -4.73
C VAL A 28 10.54 12.52 -5.14
N LYS A 29 11.51 11.71 -5.57
CA LYS A 29 11.28 10.30 -5.90
C LYS A 29 11.00 9.50 -4.64
N LYS A 30 9.83 8.86 -4.60
CA LYS A 30 9.34 7.95 -3.55
C LYS A 30 8.53 6.84 -4.22
N ASN A 31 9.21 5.85 -4.77
CA ASN A 31 8.55 4.72 -5.42
C ASN A 31 8.21 3.64 -4.39
N VAL A 32 7.04 3.78 -3.78
CA VAL A 32 6.54 2.89 -2.73
C VAL A 32 5.67 1.80 -3.35
N ARG A 33 5.96 0.55 -3.00
CA ARG A 33 5.24 -0.65 -3.41
C ARG A 33 5.06 -1.59 -2.23
N VAL A 34 4.21 -2.60 -2.40
CA VAL A 34 4.01 -3.67 -1.40
C VAL A 34 4.46 -5.00 -2.01
N ARG A 35 5.29 -5.75 -1.28
CA ARG A 35 5.69 -7.12 -1.64
C ARG A 35 4.91 -8.12 -0.80
N ASN A 36 4.40 -9.18 -1.42
CA ASN A 36 3.89 -10.33 -0.69
C ASN A 36 5.05 -11.30 -0.37
N THR A 37 5.38 -11.42 0.91
CA THR A 37 6.42 -12.33 1.42
C THR A 37 5.83 -13.60 2.08
N GLY A 38 4.50 -13.71 2.10
CA GLY A 38 3.78 -14.92 2.50
C GLY A 38 3.77 -15.98 1.39
N ASN A 39 2.95 -17.02 1.58
CA ASN A 39 2.87 -18.17 0.68
C ASN A 39 1.50 -18.35 0.01
N VAL A 40 0.55 -17.44 0.25
CA VAL A 40 -0.73 -17.36 -0.46
C VAL A 40 -0.93 -15.98 -1.10
N PRO A 41 -1.69 -15.88 -2.20
CA PRO A 41 -2.05 -14.58 -2.75
C PRO A 41 -2.90 -13.77 -1.74
N CYS A 42 -2.68 -12.46 -1.69
CA CYS A 42 -3.40 -11.58 -0.77
C CYS A 42 -3.90 -10.31 -1.47
N TYR A 43 -5.06 -9.83 -1.04
CA TYR A 43 -5.49 -8.47 -1.30
C TYR A 43 -4.80 -7.52 -0.34
N VAL A 44 -4.52 -6.31 -0.81
CA VAL A 44 -3.79 -5.30 -0.06
C VAL A 44 -4.48 -3.96 -0.21
N ARG A 45 -4.58 -3.21 0.89
CA ARG A 45 -4.90 -1.78 0.86
C ARG A 45 -3.87 -0.99 1.65
N ALA A 46 -3.63 0.25 1.25
CA ALA A 46 -2.61 1.08 1.86
C ALA A 46 -3.03 2.54 2.01
N LEU A 47 -2.56 3.17 3.07
CA LEU A 47 -2.75 4.58 3.37
C LEU A 47 -1.36 5.26 3.42
N ALA A 48 -1.22 6.41 2.77
CA ALA A 48 -0.03 7.25 2.91
C ALA A 48 -0.39 8.59 3.54
N VAL A 49 0.36 8.97 4.57
CA VAL A 49 0.20 10.25 5.27
C VAL A 49 1.55 10.91 5.51
N PRO A 50 1.66 12.25 5.43
CA PRO A 50 2.85 12.93 5.89
C PRO A 50 2.98 12.80 7.42
N SER A 51 4.21 12.75 7.93
CA SER A 51 4.47 12.68 9.38
C SER A 51 4.09 13.95 10.14
N THR A 52 3.80 15.03 9.43
CA THR A 52 3.38 16.32 9.98
C THR A 52 2.35 16.96 9.07
N SER A 53 1.36 17.64 9.67
CA SER A 53 0.36 18.44 8.96
C SER A 53 0.87 19.83 8.55
N GLN A 54 2.10 20.19 8.94
CA GLN A 54 2.69 21.51 8.67
C GLN A 54 3.28 21.64 7.27
N VAL A 55 3.17 20.60 6.45
CA VAL A 55 3.75 20.55 5.10
C VAL A 55 2.65 20.24 4.11
N ASP A 56 2.43 21.19 3.20
CA ASP A 56 1.65 20.93 2.01
C ASP A 56 2.46 20.05 1.06
N CYS A 57 2.15 18.75 1.07
CA CYS A 57 2.72 17.78 0.14
C CYS A 57 1.64 17.18 -0.75
N SER A 58 1.94 17.07 -2.04
CA SER A 58 1.05 16.41 -2.99
C SER A 58 1.65 15.08 -3.41
N PHE A 59 0.98 13.98 -3.05
CA PHE A 59 1.38 12.64 -3.43
C PHE A 59 1.08 12.36 -4.91
N SER A 60 2.04 11.76 -5.61
CA SER A 60 1.81 11.19 -6.93
C SER A 60 1.47 9.71 -6.80
N TRP A 61 0.16 9.46 -6.79
CA TRP A 61 -0.44 8.14 -6.65
C TRP A 61 -0.35 7.32 -7.95
N GLY A 62 -0.06 6.03 -7.84
CA GLY A 62 -0.10 5.09 -8.96
C GLY A 62 -1.53 4.61 -9.25
N THR A 63 -2.26 5.37 -10.05
CA THR A 63 -3.70 5.14 -10.32
C THR A 63 -4.01 3.96 -11.24
N SER A 64 -3.01 3.40 -11.93
CA SER A 64 -3.18 2.24 -12.83
C SER A 64 -3.43 0.94 -12.05
N GLY A 65 -2.71 0.73 -10.95
CA GLY A 65 -2.81 -0.48 -10.13
C GLY A 65 -3.66 -0.34 -8.87
N TRP A 66 -3.98 0.89 -8.47
CA TRP A 66 -4.68 1.19 -7.22
C TRP A 66 -5.99 1.93 -7.48
N GLY A 67 -6.98 1.67 -6.62
CA GLY A 67 -8.26 2.36 -6.62
C GLY A 67 -8.17 3.84 -6.21
N ALA A 68 -9.30 4.52 -6.32
CA ALA A 68 -9.55 5.77 -5.60
C ALA A 68 -9.45 5.50 -4.08
N PRO A 69 -9.21 6.54 -3.25
CA PRO A 69 -9.25 6.34 -1.81
C PRO A 69 -10.68 6.00 -1.37
N ASP A 70 -10.79 5.04 -0.46
CA ASP A 70 -11.99 4.69 0.28
C ASP A 70 -12.30 5.80 1.31
N ALA A 71 -13.44 5.72 2.01
CA ALA A 71 -13.88 6.75 2.95
C ALA A 71 -12.90 6.98 4.12
N ASP A 72 -12.11 5.96 4.47
CA ASP A 72 -11.06 6.01 5.49
C ASP A 72 -9.67 6.43 4.94
N GLY A 73 -9.60 6.79 3.66
CA GLY A 73 -8.39 7.25 2.98
C GLY A 73 -7.49 6.13 2.44
N TYR A 74 -7.78 4.87 2.74
CA TYR A 74 -7.03 3.74 2.18
C TYR A 74 -7.30 3.61 0.69
N ARG A 75 -6.29 3.19 -0.07
CA ARG A 75 -6.44 2.78 -1.47
C ARG A 75 -6.27 1.28 -1.56
N THR A 76 -7.20 0.61 -2.22
CA THR A 76 -7.14 -0.83 -2.44
C THR A 76 -6.41 -1.16 -3.74
N CYS A 77 -5.48 -2.11 -3.70
CA CYS A 77 -4.81 -2.64 -4.89
C CYS A 77 -5.82 -3.42 -5.72
N ARG A 78 -5.88 -3.15 -7.03
CA ARG A 78 -6.94 -3.69 -7.92
C ARG A 78 -6.86 -5.20 -8.09
N ALA A 79 -5.65 -5.76 -8.00
CA ALA A 79 -5.39 -7.19 -8.13
C ALA A 79 -4.75 -7.73 -6.85
N PRO A 80 -5.01 -9.00 -6.49
CA PRO A 80 -4.26 -9.66 -5.42
C PRO A 80 -2.79 -9.80 -5.84
N ILE A 81 -1.89 -9.76 -4.86
CA ILE A 81 -0.45 -9.93 -5.08
C ILE A 81 -0.12 -11.39 -4.82
N ALA A 82 0.43 -12.10 -5.82
CA ALA A 82 0.84 -13.49 -5.64
C ALA A 82 2.11 -13.59 -4.76
N PRO A 83 2.39 -14.77 -4.16
CA PRO A 83 3.60 -14.98 -3.36
C PRO A 83 4.88 -14.58 -4.10
N GLY A 84 5.71 -13.77 -3.46
CA GLY A 84 6.97 -13.26 -4.04
C GLY A 84 6.82 -12.08 -4.99
N GLU A 85 5.59 -11.73 -5.41
CA GLU A 85 5.35 -10.60 -6.30
C GLU A 85 5.31 -9.25 -5.57
N VAL A 86 5.41 -8.18 -6.36
CA VAL A 86 5.40 -6.80 -5.89
C VAL A 86 4.25 -6.07 -6.60
N SER A 87 3.50 -5.29 -5.84
CA SER A 87 2.41 -4.48 -6.37
C SER A 87 2.89 -3.48 -7.44
N PRO A 88 1.97 -2.99 -8.28
CA PRO A 88 2.17 -1.71 -8.94
C PRO A 88 2.49 -0.60 -7.91
N PRO A 89 3.19 0.48 -8.32
CA PRO A 89 3.47 1.62 -7.43
C PRO A 89 2.21 2.15 -6.74
N LEU A 90 2.23 2.21 -5.40
CA LEU A 90 1.24 2.97 -4.63
C LEU A 90 1.51 4.47 -4.82
N LEU A 91 2.78 4.84 -4.67
CA LEU A 91 3.32 6.18 -4.90
C LEU A 91 4.51 6.07 -5.84
N SER A 92 4.68 7.05 -6.72
CA SER A 92 5.93 7.22 -7.50
C SER A 92 6.80 8.37 -6.98
N GLY A 93 6.21 9.25 -6.18
CA GLY A 93 6.86 10.43 -5.63
C GLY A 93 5.89 11.34 -4.90
N LEU A 94 6.42 12.47 -4.47
CA LEU A 94 5.63 13.60 -3.99
C LEU A 94 6.20 14.91 -4.51
N TYR A 95 5.34 15.92 -4.58
CA TYR A 95 5.74 17.30 -4.78
C TYR A 95 5.70 18.03 -3.44
N LEU A 96 6.78 18.75 -3.15
CA LEU A 96 6.89 19.67 -2.02
C LEU A 96 6.64 21.10 -2.52
N ASP A 97 5.61 21.76 -1.99
CA ASP A 97 5.46 23.19 -2.18
C ASP A 97 6.41 23.92 -1.21
N ALA A 98 7.39 24.63 -1.77
CA ALA A 98 8.27 25.63 -1.12
C ALA A 98 9.48 25.17 -0.24
N PRO A 99 10.52 26.03 -0.11
CA PRO A 99 11.78 25.77 0.61
C PRO A 99 11.65 25.56 2.13
N SER A 100 10.45 25.64 2.70
CA SER A 100 10.14 25.45 4.12
C SER A 100 9.85 23.99 4.50
N ALA A 101 9.86 23.05 3.56
CA ALA A 101 9.72 21.63 3.87
C ALA A 101 10.80 21.21 4.92
N PRO A 102 10.39 20.65 6.08
CA PRO A 102 11.29 20.15 7.10
C PRO A 102 12.29 19.16 6.50
N ARG A 103 13.53 19.18 7.01
CA ARG A 103 14.59 18.26 6.57
C ARG A 103 14.24 16.78 6.82
N ASP A 104 13.27 16.54 7.67
CA ASP A 104 12.85 15.28 8.24
C ASP A 104 11.38 14.94 7.93
N LEU A 105 10.78 15.53 6.89
CA LEU A 105 9.47 15.08 6.40
C LEU A 105 9.54 13.58 6.07
N GLN A 106 8.70 12.80 6.75
CA GLN A 106 8.53 11.39 6.50
C GLN A 106 7.16 11.17 5.85
N VAL A 107 7.08 10.13 5.02
CA VAL A 107 5.80 9.61 4.53
C VAL A 107 5.58 8.30 5.27
N LEU A 108 4.55 8.27 6.11
CA LEU A 108 4.14 7.06 6.82
C LEU A 108 3.21 6.27 5.91
N ILE A 109 3.53 4.98 5.73
CA ILE A 109 2.73 4.05 4.94
C ILE A 109 2.18 3.00 5.88
N TYR A 110 0.85 2.90 5.94
CA TYR A 110 0.13 1.84 6.63
C TYR A 110 -0.39 0.87 5.59
N VAL A 111 -0.20 -0.43 5.81
CA VAL A 111 -0.64 -1.49 4.90
C VAL A 111 -1.46 -2.50 5.68
N GLU A 112 -2.60 -2.87 5.09
CA GLU A 112 -3.39 -4.00 5.52
C GLU A 112 -3.39 -5.05 4.41
N SER A 113 -3.37 -6.33 4.79
CA SER A 113 -3.46 -7.45 3.86
C SER A 113 -4.45 -8.50 4.37
N VAL A 114 -5.12 -9.16 3.42
CA VAL A 114 -6.01 -10.28 3.68
C VAL A 114 -5.81 -11.34 2.60
N GLN A 115 -5.77 -12.62 2.98
CA GLN A 115 -5.69 -13.71 2.00
C GLN A 115 -6.81 -13.60 0.96
N SER A 116 -6.50 -13.88 -0.31
CA SER A 116 -7.49 -13.77 -1.38
C SER A 116 -8.39 -15.00 -1.49
N SER A 117 -7.97 -16.13 -0.93
CA SER A 117 -8.72 -17.39 -0.97
C SER A 117 -10.07 -17.23 -0.25
N GLY A 118 -11.13 -17.74 -0.87
CA GLY A 118 -12.49 -17.67 -0.31
C GLY A 118 -13.24 -16.36 -0.57
N PHE A 119 -12.62 -15.37 -1.23
CA PHE A 119 -13.26 -14.08 -1.52
C PHE A 119 -13.22 -13.73 -3.01
N PRO A 120 -14.34 -13.22 -3.57
CA PRO A 120 -14.42 -12.85 -4.98
C PRO A 120 -13.62 -11.60 -5.33
N ASN A 121 -13.34 -10.74 -4.35
CA ASN A 121 -12.61 -9.48 -4.51
C ASN A 121 -12.13 -8.95 -3.15
N ALA A 122 -11.33 -7.88 -3.19
CA ALA A 122 -10.78 -7.23 -2.00
C ALA A 122 -11.86 -6.64 -1.08
N GLN A 123 -12.93 -6.08 -1.65
CA GLN A 123 -14.02 -5.47 -0.88
C GLN A 123 -14.68 -6.50 0.04
N ALA A 124 -15.07 -7.66 -0.51
CA ALA A 124 -15.64 -8.75 0.27
C ALA A 124 -14.68 -9.27 1.35
N ALA A 125 -13.39 -9.41 1.01
CA ALA A 125 -12.37 -9.89 1.95
C ALA A 125 -12.18 -8.95 3.14
N PHE A 126 -12.08 -7.64 2.89
CA PHE A 126 -11.91 -6.65 3.96
C PHE A 126 -13.20 -6.39 4.75
N ALA A 127 -14.38 -6.47 4.12
CA ALA A 127 -15.67 -6.39 4.82
C ALA A 127 -15.84 -7.54 5.83
N ALA A 128 -15.49 -8.77 5.42
CA ALA A 128 -15.50 -9.93 6.31
C ALA A 128 -14.59 -9.76 7.53
N LEU A 129 -13.40 -9.17 7.37
CA LEU A 129 -12.51 -8.87 8.50
C LEU A 129 -13.08 -7.82 9.47
N ARG A 130 -13.90 -6.89 8.98
CA ARG A 130 -14.56 -5.86 9.80
C ARG A 130 -15.84 -6.35 10.49
N GLY A 131 -16.29 -7.58 10.20
CA GLY A 131 -17.57 -8.09 10.69
C GLY A 131 -18.77 -7.42 10.00
N GLU A 132 -18.56 -6.84 8.83
CA GLU A 132 -19.58 -6.23 7.98
C GLU A 132 -20.09 -7.30 7.01
N GLU A 133 -20.94 -8.23 7.47
CA GLU A 133 -21.68 -9.08 6.53
C GLU A 133 -22.75 -8.24 5.82
N GLU A 134 -22.81 -8.34 4.49
CA GLU A 134 -23.85 -7.69 3.68
C GLU A 134 -25.24 -8.14 4.18
N SER A 135 -25.99 -7.18 4.73
CA SER A 135 -27.39 -7.35 5.16
C SER A 135 -28.36 -7.43 4.00
#